data_AF-A9EPB5-F1
#
_entry.id   AF-A9EPB5-F1
#
_cell.length_a   1.000
_cell.length_b   1.000
_cell.length_c   1.000
_cell.angle_alpha   90.00
_cell.angle_beta   90.00
_cell.angle_gamma   90.00
#
_symmetry.space_group_name_H-M   'P 1'
#
loop_
_entity.id
_entity.type
_entity.pdbx_description
1 polymer ?
#
loop_
_entity_poly.entity_id
_entity_poly.type
_entity_poly.pdbx_seq_one_letter_code
_entity_poly.pdbx_strand_id
1 'polypeptide(L)'
;MNQRENRYQAPRTPIEAVPAGPLSRSAARVFVAWLLGASLVRGAALAFQIGYALAAFGAEKHLAGLLAASVLRTGAAQVAASACSVALAWETHHGLGAQRPLWRTYALLPFTAPVAAGLMIAVGVGATTFGYGATPCASWQSIRAFATPGDALFGLVQASALAIVLGGLAVLLGPWLSALRAGLLARIVVALLATGLITGAVQAALVVFLSAGDDVGVP
;
A
#
# COMPACT_ATOMS: atom_id res chain seq x y z
N MET A 1 -7.44 63.54 -30.78
CA MET A 1 -8.01 62.97 -29.55
C MET A 1 -8.54 61.58 -29.84
N ASN A 2 -7.87 60.55 -29.32
CA ASN A 2 -8.52 59.30 -28.91
C ASN A 2 -7.53 58.48 -28.09
N GLN A 3 -7.70 58.59 -26.76
CA GLN A 3 -7.12 57.73 -25.75
C GLN A 3 -7.59 56.28 -26.02
N ARG A 4 -6.76 55.47 -26.69
CA ARG A 4 -6.92 54.02 -26.65
C ARG A 4 -5.97 53.48 -25.59
N GLU A 5 -6.53 53.37 -24.40
CA GLU A 5 -6.21 52.46 -23.31
C GLU A 5 -5.01 51.53 -23.58
N ASN A 6 -3.82 52.02 -23.20
CA ASN A 6 -2.75 51.17 -22.71
C ASN A 6 -3.23 50.51 -21.41
N ARG A 7 -4.05 49.46 -21.52
CA ARG A 7 -4.14 48.49 -20.44
C ARG A 7 -2.85 47.69 -20.45
N TYR A 8 -1.91 48.16 -19.65
CA TYR A 8 -0.92 47.31 -19.01
C TYR A 8 -1.67 46.17 -18.32
N GLN A 9 -1.88 45.10 -19.05
CA GLN A 9 -2.34 43.83 -18.51
C GLN A 9 -1.12 43.29 -17.78
N ALA A 10 -1.05 43.56 -16.48
CA ALA A 10 -0.07 42.97 -15.60
C ALA A 10 0.02 41.47 -15.90
N PRO A 11 1.22 40.87 -15.99
CA PRO A 11 1.34 39.42 -16.09
C PRO A 11 0.60 38.85 -14.89
N ARG A 12 -0.57 38.24 -15.13
CA ARG A 12 -1.22 37.40 -14.13
C ARG A 12 -0.24 36.29 -13.88
N THR A 13 0.54 36.42 -12.82
CA THR A 13 1.27 35.32 -12.22
C THR A 13 0.23 34.21 -12.03
N PRO A 14 0.42 33.01 -12.61
CA PRO A 14 -0.32 31.87 -12.12
C PRO A 14 0.27 31.54 -10.76
N ILE A 15 -0.15 32.27 -9.73
CA ILE A 15 -0.24 31.74 -8.37
C ILE A 15 -1.50 30.86 -8.35
N GLU A 16 -1.58 29.89 -9.25
CA GLU A 16 -2.26 28.64 -8.95
C GLU A 16 -1.21 27.77 -8.32
N ALA A 17 -0.98 28.01 -7.03
CA ALA A 17 -0.33 27.06 -6.16
C ALA A 17 -1.19 25.79 -6.18
N VAL A 18 -0.93 24.92 -7.17
CA VAL A 18 -1.45 23.57 -7.20
C VAL A 18 -1.09 22.97 -5.84
N PRO A 19 -2.06 22.52 -5.03
CA PRO A 19 -1.77 22.13 -3.66
C PRO A 19 -0.65 21.10 -3.67
N ALA A 20 0.39 21.39 -2.88
CA ALA A 20 1.64 20.64 -2.74
C ALA A 20 1.44 19.26 -2.07
N GLY A 21 0.28 18.65 -2.28
CA GLY A 21 -0.01 17.30 -1.84
C GLY A 21 0.77 16.27 -2.67
N PRO A 22 1.07 15.10 -2.06
CA PRO A 22 1.81 14.01 -2.71
C PRO A 22 1.09 13.41 -3.93
N LEU A 23 -0.22 13.66 -4.07
CA LEU A 23 -1.07 13.22 -5.18
C LEU A 23 -1.95 14.36 -5.69
N SER A 24 -2.33 14.29 -6.97
CA SER A 24 -3.42 15.11 -7.52
C SER A 24 -4.78 14.71 -6.92
N ARG A 25 -5.78 15.60 -6.92
CA ARG A 25 -7.10 15.29 -6.33
C ARG A 25 -7.77 14.07 -6.96
N SER A 26 -7.62 13.87 -8.27
CA SER A 26 -8.14 12.70 -8.99
C SER A 26 -7.38 11.43 -8.62
N ALA A 27 -6.04 11.48 -8.60
CA ALA A 27 -5.21 10.34 -8.19
C ALA A 27 -5.43 9.95 -6.71
N ALA A 28 -5.67 10.92 -5.83
CA ALA A 28 -6.02 10.66 -4.43
C ALA A 28 -7.32 9.87 -4.29
N ARG A 29 -8.35 10.15 -5.11
CA ARG A 29 -9.59 9.36 -5.11
C ARG A 29 -9.35 7.94 -5.59
N VAL A 30 -8.56 7.77 -6.66
CA VAL A 30 -8.20 6.44 -7.19
C VAL A 30 -7.39 5.66 -6.15
N PHE A 31 -6.41 6.31 -5.53
CA PHE A 31 -5.61 5.75 -4.44
C PHE A 31 -6.50 5.26 -3.29
N VAL A 32 -7.39 6.11 -2.78
CA VAL A 32 -8.29 5.76 -1.67
C VAL A 32 -9.24 4.64 -2.05
N ALA A 33 -9.89 4.73 -3.23
CA ALA A 33 -10.79 3.70 -3.70
C ALA A 33 -10.08 2.34 -3.86
N TRP A 34 -8.87 2.35 -4.40
CA TRP A 34 -8.06 1.15 -4.54
C TRP A 34 -7.60 0.60 -3.20
N LEU A 35 -7.09 1.46 -2.31
CA LEU A 35 -6.65 1.08 -0.97
C LEU A 35 -7.80 0.41 -0.21
N LEU A 36 -8.98 1.00 -0.23
CA LEU A 36 -10.19 0.43 0.37
C LEU A 36 -10.54 -0.91 -0.27
N GLY A 37 -10.76 -0.93 -1.60
CA GLY A 37 -11.18 -2.14 -2.30
C GLY A 37 -10.19 -3.30 -2.15
N ALA A 38 -8.89 -3.04 -2.33
CA ALA A 38 -7.84 -4.03 -2.18
C ALA A 38 -7.70 -4.52 -0.74
N SER A 39 -7.82 -3.64 0.26
CA SER A 39 -7.79 -4.04 1.67
C SER A 39 -8.96 -4.95 2.02
N LEU A 40 -10.17 -4.63 1.55
CA LEU A 40 -11.36 -5.45 1.79
C LEU A 40 -11.22 -6.82 1.14
N VAL A 41 -10.89 -6.87 -0.16
CA VAL A 41 -10.73 -8.13 -0.90
C VAL A 41 -9.62 -8.98 -0.32
N ARG A 42 -8.47 -8.38 0.00
CA ARG A 42 -7.32 -9.12 0.55
C ARG A 42 -7.59 -9.60 1.97
N GLY A 43 -8.24 -8.80 2.81
CA GLY A 43 -8.65 -9.19 4.15
C GLY A 43 -9.62 -10.39 4.12
N ALA A 44 -10.64 -10.34 3.27
CA ALA A 44 -11.60 -11.42 3.10
C ALA A 44 -10.94 -12.69 2.53
N ALA A 45 -10.09 -12.56 1.51
CA ALA A 45 -9.38 -13.69 0.92
C ALA A 45 -8.45 -14.38 1.93
N LEU A 46 -7.72 -13.62 2.74
CA LEU A 46 -6.88 -14.16 3.81
C LEU A 46 -7.71 -14.86 4.88
N ALA A 47 -8.83 -14.26 5.29
CA ALA A 47 -9.72 -14.88 6.27
C ALA A 47 -10.26 -16.23 5.77
N PHE A 48 -10.63 -16.31 4.49
CA PHE A 48 -11.08 -17.56 3.88
C PHE A 48 -9.95 -18.59 3.78
N GLN A 49 -8.75 -18.19 3.33
CA GLN A 49 -7.61 -19.09 3.18
C GLN A 49 -7.15 -19.67 4.53
N ILE A 50 -6.96 -18.80 5.53
CA ILE A 50 -6.54 -19.21 6.87
C ILE A 50 -7.68 -20.00 7.55
N GLY A 51 -8.93 -19.57 7.38
CA GLY A 51 -10.09 -20.25 7.95
C GLY A 51 -10.26 -21.67 7.39
N TYR A 52 -10.11 -21.84 6.08
CA TYR A 52 -10.13 -23.16 5.43
C TYR A 52 -8.99 -24.05 5.94
N ALA A 53 -7.78 -23.51 6.05
CA ALA A 53 -6.64 -24.25 6.60
C ALA A 53 -6.88 -24.68 8.05
N LEU A 54 -7.45 -23.81 8.89
CA LEU A 54 -7.73 -24.11 10.30
C LEU A 54 -8.90 -25.06 10.50
N ALA A 55 -9.91 -25.04 9.62
CA ALA A 55 -11.03 -25.97 9.66
C ALA A 55 -10.58 -27.42 9.51
N ALA A 56 -9.49 -27.67 8.77
CA ALA A 56 -8.89 -29.00 8.68
C ALA A 56 -8.31 -29.50 10.03
N PHE A 57 -8.04 -28.61 10.99
CA PHE A 57 -7.44 -28.92 12.28
C PHE A 57 -8.34 -28.60 13.49
N GLY A 58 -9.59 -28.13 13.28
CA GLY A 58 -10.49 -27.69 14.36
C GLY A 58 -9.94 -26.54 15.20
N ALA A 59 -9.16 -25.67 14.57
CA ALA A 59 -8.39 -24.61 15.23
C ALA A 59 -8.91 -23.18 14.88
N GLU A 60 -10.17 -23.05 14.47
CA GLU A 60 -10.78 -21.82 13.94
C GLU A 60 -10.76 -20.66 14.95
N LYS A 61 -10.72 -20.97 16.26
CA LYS A 61 -10.55 -19.99 17.34
C LYS A 61 -9.27 -19.14 17.21
N HIS A 62 -8.26 -19.63 16.47
CA HIS A 62 -7.00 -18.93 16.22
C HIS A 62 -7.01 -18.10 14.93
N LEU A 63 -8.11 -18.12 14.16
CA LEU A 63 -8.21 -17.45 12.86
C LEU A 63 -7.90 -15.95 12.94
N ALA A 64 -8.55 -15.22 13.87
CA ALA A 64 -8.37 -13.78 13.99
C ALA A 64 -6.92 -13.41 14.36
N GLY A 65 -6.28 -14.20 15.24
CA GLY A 65 -4.88 -14.03 15.63
C GLY A 65 -3.91 -14.26 14.48
N LEU A 66 -4.03 -15.39 13.78
CA LEU A 66 -3.17 -15.73 12.65
C LEU A 66 -3.35 -14.78 11.47
N LEU A 67 -4.59 -14.33 11.23
CA LEU A 67 -4.87 -13.31 10.24
C LEU A 67 -4.19 -11.99 10.60
N ALA A 68 -4.36 -11.50 11.84
CA ALA A 68 -3.74 -10.25 12.26
C ALA A 68 -2.21 -10.29 12.16
N ALA A 69 -1.58 -11.38 12.60
CA ALA A 69 -0.14 -11.58 12.44
C ALA A 69 0.29 -11.57 10.96
N SER A 70 -0.46 -12.25 10.08
CA SER A 70 -0.18 -12.28 8.63
C SER A 70 -0.33 -10.91 7.97
N VAL A 71 -1.39 -10.16 8.34
CA VAL A 71 -1.67 -8.81 7.84
C VAL A 71 -0.55 -7.84 8.26
N LEU A 72 -0.16 -7.86 9.53
CA LEU A 72 0.88 -7.00 10.07
C LEU A 72 2.24 -7.29 9.46
N ARG A 73 2.59 -8.57 9.27
CA ARG A 73 3.90 -8.95 8.73
C ARG A 73 4.07 -8.64 7.26
N THR A 74 3.03 -8.80 6.43
CA THR A 74 3.21 -8.76 4.96
C THR A 74 2.04 -8.13 4.22
N GLY A 75 0.81 -8.50 4.57
CA GLY A 75 -0.37 -8.16 3.78
C GLY A 75 -0.60 -6.66 3.62
N ALA A 76 -0.44 -5.90 4.70
CA ALA A 76 -0.74 -4.48 4.72
C ALA A 76 0.24 -3.63 3.88
N ALA A 77 1.55 -3.92 3.99
CA ALA A 77 2.59 -3.21 3.24
C ALA A 77 2.42 -3.44 1.73
N GLN A 78 2.07 -4.67 1.32
CA GLN A 78 1.82 -4.99 -0.08
C GLN A 78 0.60 -4.24 -0.64
N VAL A 79 -0.51 -4.19 0.11
CA VAL A 79 -1.72 -3.48 -0.32
C VAL A 79 -1.45 -1.99 -0.46
N ALA A 80 -0.75 -1.39 0.52
CA ALA A 80 -0.33 0.01 0.47
C ALA A 80 0.56 0.30 -0.75
N ALA A 81 1.57 -0.54 -1.01
CA ALA A 81 2.46 -0.42 -2.16
C ALA A 81 1.70 -0.50 -3.49
N SER A 82 0.71 -1.40 -3.59
CA SER A 82 -0.12 -1.54 -4.79
C SER A 82 -0.97 -0.29 -5.06
N ALA A 83 -1.54 0.32 -4.01
CA ALA A 83 -2.32 1.54 -4.13
C ALA A 83 -1.45 2.72 -4.61
N CYS A 84 -0.23 2.87 -4.08
CA CYS A 84 0.75 3.84 -4.56
C CYS A 84 1.06 3.64 -6.05
N SER A 85 1.23 2.39 -6.47
CA SER A 85 1.57 2.04 -7.86
C SER A 85 0.42 2.31 -8.84
N VAL A 86 -0.83 2.05 -8.43
CA VAL A 86 -2.02 2.39 -9.22
C VAL A 86 -2.20 3.90 -9.33
N ALA A 87 -2.00 4.63 -8.23
CA ALA A 87 -2.06 6.10 -8.25
C ALA A 87 -0.98 6.69 -9.17
N LEU A 88 0.23 6.13 -9.15
CA LEU A 88 1.31 6.50 -10.06
C LEU A 88 0.98 6.21 -11.53
N ALA A 89 0.44 5.02 -11.82
CA ALA A 89 0.01 4.65 -13.18
C ALA A 89 -1.08 5.61 -13.69
N TRP A 90 -1.98 6.03 -12.81
CA TRP A 90 -2.99 7.04 -13.13
C TRP A 90 -2.38 8.41 -13.47
N GLU A 91 -1.45 8.91 -12.65
CA GLU A 91 -0.81 10.21 -12.88
C GLU A 91 0.06 10.24 -14.14
N THR A 92 0.79 9.15 -14.40
CA THR A 92 1.61 9.01 -15.62
C THR A 92 0.76 8.89 -16.88
N HIS A 93 -0.43 8.28 -16.81
CA HIS A 93 -1.37 8.21 -17.93
C HIS A 93 -1.93 9.59 -18.30
N HIS A 94 -2.20 10.44 -17.30
CA HIS A 94 -2.75 11.78 -17.52
C HIS A 94 -1.68 12.86 -17.73
N GLY A 95 -0.42 12.48 -17.95
CA GLY A 95 0.68 13.42 -18.22
C GLY A 95 1.10 14.27 -17.02
N LEU A 96 0.58 13.99 -15.82
CA LEU A 96 0.91 14.73 -14.59
C LEU A 96 2.28 14.34 -14.03
N GLY A 97 2.82 13.20 -14.46
CA GLY A 97 4.11 12.68 -14.01
C GLY A 97 5.33 13.53 -14.40
N ALA A 98 5.21 14.41 -15.39
CA ALA A 98 6.28 15.34 -15.76
C ALA A 98 6.38 16.55 -14.81
N GLN A 99 5.31 16.86 -14.08
CA GLN A 99 5.22 18.05 -13.23
C GLN A 99 5.52 17.77 -11.75
N ARG A 100 5.55 16.49 -11.34
CA ARG A 100 5.70 16.09 -9.93
C ARG A 100 6.69 14.95 -9.78
N PRO A 101 7.56 15.00 -8.76
CA PRO A 101 8.47 13.90 -8.49
C PRO A 101 7.71 12.65 -8.03
N LEU A 102 7.74 11.62 -8.89
CA LEU A 102 7.01 10.36 -8.75
C LEU A 102 7.30 9.59 -7.44
N TRP A 103 8.47 9.82 -6.83
CA TRP A 103 8.82 9.19 -5.54
C TRP A 103 7.92 9.66 -4.39
N ARG A 104 7.30 10.85 -4.47
CA ARG A 104 6.45 11.39 -3.39
C ARG A 104 5.23 10.51 -3.09
N THR A 105 4.72 9.81 -4.10
CA THR A 105 3.60 8.88 -3.92
C THR A 105 3.98 7.70 -3.02
N TYR A 106 5.22 7.23 -3.10
CA TYR A 106 5.71 6.13 -2.26
C TYR A 106 6.15 6.59 -0.87
N ALA A 107 6.39 7.88 -0.65
CA ALA A 107 6.62 8.41 0.70
C ALA A 107 5.39 8.22 1.63
N LEU A 108 4.20 7.96 1.06
CA LEU A 108 2.97 7.67 1.81
C LEU A 108 2.86 6.23 2.30
N LEU A 109 3.69 5.31 1.80
CA LEU A 109 3.61 3.88 2.10
C LEU A 109 3.68 3.57 3.61
N PRO A 110 4.62 4.12 4.41
CA PRO A 110 4.67 3.86 5.85
C PRO A 110 3.45 4.40 6.61
N PHE A 111 2.77 5.42 6.08
CA PHE A 111 1.56 5.98 6.71
C PHE A 111 0.27 5.26 6.29
N THR A 112 0.28 4.63 5.11
CA THR A 112 -0.90 3.98 4.54
C THR A 112 -0.95 2.48 4.86
N ALA A 113 0.19 1.86 5.15
CA ALA A 113 0.25 0.47 5.62
C ALA A 113 -0.54 0.23 6.93
N PRO A 114 -0.46 1.08 7.98
CA PRO A 114 -1.30 0.92 9.17
C PRO A 114 -2.81 1.00 8.87
N VAL A 115 -3.20 1.88 7.94
CA VAL A 115 -4.60 2.02 7.53
C VAL A 115 -5.08 0.76 6.80
N ALA A 116 -4.29 0.24 5.86
CA ALA A 116 -4.57 -1.03 5.19
C ALA A 116 -4.66 -2.19 6.19
N ALA A 117 -3.75 -2.25 7.17
CA ALA A 117 -3.77 -3.26 8.22
C ALA A 117 -5.07 -3.22 9.02
N GLY A 118 -5.49 -2.03 9.47
CA GLY A 118 -6.74 -1.85 10.21
C GLY A 118 -7.96 -2.31 9.42
N LEU A 119 -8.05 -1.95 8.13
CA LEU A 119 -9.13 -2.38 7.25
C LEU A 119 -9.14 -3.90 7.05
N MET A 120 -8.00 -4.49 6.76
CA MET A 120 -7.87 -5.93 6.54
C MET A 120 -8.23 -6.73 7.80
N ILE A 121 -7.77 -6.28 8.98
CA ILE A 121 -8.10 -6.90 10.27
C ILE A 121 -9.60 -6.75 10.57
N ALA A 122 -10.18 -5.57 10.36
CA ALA A 122 -11.61 -5.36 10.58
C ALA A 122 -12.47 -6.30 9.73
N VAL A 123 -12.11 -6.48 8.46
CA VAL A 123 -12.77 -7.45 7.57
C VAL A 123 -12.54 -8.88 8.03
N GLY A 124 -11.32 -9.23 8.43
CA GLY A 124 -11.00 -10.55 8.96
C GLY A 124 -11.81 -10.91 10.20
N VAL A 125 -11.95 -9.97 11.14
CA VAL A 125 -12.80 -10.12 12.35
C VAL A 125 -14.28 -10.21 11.97
N GLY A 126 -14.73 -9.46 10.96
CA GLY A 126 -16.06 -9.64 10.40
C GLY A 126 -16.26 -11.07 9.89
N ALA A 127 -15.32 -11.58 9.10
CA ALA A 127 -15.37 -12.93 8.55
C ALA A 127 -15.33 -14.02 9.65
N THR A 128 -14.55 -13.83 10.73
CA THR A 128 -14.55 -14.76 11.87
C THR A 128 -15.89 -14.76 12.61
N THR A 129 -16.48 -13.58 12.77
CA THR A 129 -17.75 -13.41 13.49
C THR A 129 -18.92 -14.00 12.70
N PHE A 130 -19.04 -13.66 11.42
CA PHE A 130 -20.15 -14.09 10.57
C PHE A 130 -19.97 -15.51 10.03
N GLY A 131 -18.74 -15.92 9.72
CA GLY A 131 -18.46 -17.22 9.11
C GLY A 131 -18.31 -18.36 10.12
N TYR A 132 -17.82 -18.06 11.34
CA TYR A 132 -17.43 -19.08 12.33
C TYR A 132 -18.06 -18.86 13.71
N GLY A 133 -18.99 -17.91 13.85
CA GLY A 133 -19.71 -17.66 15.10
C GLY A 133 -18.85 -17.16 16.25
N ALA A 134 -17.64 -16.67 15.97
CA ALA A 134 -16.74 -16.16 17.00
C ALA A 134 -17.27 -14.82 17.55
N THR A 135 -17.21 -14.63 18.88
CA THR A 135 -17.55 -13.32 19.44
C THR A 135 -16.44 -12.29 19.14
N PRO A 136 -16.77 -10.99 19.05
CA PRO A 136 -15.75 -9.93 18.91
C PRO A 136 -14.70 -9.97 20.03
N CYS A 137 -15.11 -10.30 21.26
CA CYS A 137 -14.21 -10.44 22.39
C CYS A 137 -13.21 -11.59 22.22
N ALA A 138 -13.68 -12.77 21.79
CA ALA A 138 -12.82 -13.91 21.49
C ALA A 138 -11.84 -13.61 20.35
N SER A 139 -12.32 -12.91 19.30
CA SER A 139 -11.46 -12.46 18.20
C SER A 139 -10.38 -11.50 18.68
N TRP A 140 -10.71 -10.54 19.56
CA TRP A 140 -9.74 -9.59 20.12
C TRP A 140 -8.72 -10.24 21.06
N GLN A 141 -9.13 -11.23 21.85
CA GLN A 141 -8.21 -12.03 22.67
C GLN A 141 -7.25 -12.83 21.79
N SER A 142 -7.76 -13.46 20.73
CA SER A 142 -6.96 -14.19 19.74
C SER A 142 -5.95 -13.27 19.05
N ILE A 143 -6.34 -12.05 18.65
CA ILE A 143 -5.40 -11.06 18.10
C ILE A 143 -4.29 -10.74 19.09
N ARG A 144 -4.61 -10.44 20.36
CA ARG A 144 -3.59 -10.12 21.36
C ARG A 144 -2.63 -11.27 21.69
N ALA A 145 -3.08 -12.51 21.52
CA ALA A 145 -2.25 -13.68 21.78
C ALA A 145 -1.25 -13.97 20.65
N PHE A 146 -1.52 -13.57 19.41
CA PHE A 146 -0.71 -13.90 18.25
C PHE A 146 -0.02 -12.70 17.58
N ALA A 147 -0.64 -11.53 17.60
CA ALA A 147 -0.09 -10.31 17.01
C ALA A 147 0.78 -9.59 18.06
N THR A 148 2.09 -9.62 17.85
CA THR A 148 3.06 -8.95 18.70
C THR A 148 3.38 -7.55 18.18
N PRO A 149 3.86 -6.63 19.03
CA PRO A 149 4.42 -5.35 18.57
C PRO A 149 5.55 -5.53 17.56
N GLY A 150 6.32 -6.62 17.66
CA GLY A 150 7.37 -6.98 16.71
C GLY A 150 6.84 -7.20 15.28
N ASP A 151 5.65 -7.78 15.14
CA ASP A 151 5.01 -7.97 13.82
C ASP A 151 4.64 -6.65 13.16
N ALA A 152 4.16 -5.68 13.96
CA ALA A 152 3.84 -4.34 13.48
C ALA A 152 5.11 -3.56 13.09
N LEU A 153 6.18 -3.67 13.87
CA LEU A 153 7.48 -3.07 13.54
C LEU A 153 8.07 -3.68 12.28
N PHE A 154 8.03 -5.00 12.14
CA PHE A 154 8.46 -5.69 10.93
C PHE A 154 7.69 -5.19 9.70
N GLY A 155 6.36 -5.09 9.80
CA GLY A 155 5.52 -4.53 8.74
C GLY A 155 5.87 -3.09 8.36
N LEU A 156 6.20 -2.24 9.34
CA LEU A 156 6.63 -0.86 9.11
C LEU A 156 8.01 -0.79 8.45
N VAL A 157 8.96 -1.63 8.87
CA VAL A 157 10.28 -1.75 8.24
C VAL A 157 10.12 -2.21 6.80
N GLN A 158 9.28 -3.22 6.55
CA GLN A 158 8.99 -3.68 5.19
C GLN A 158 8.33 -2.57 4.35
N ALA A 159 7.34 -1.85 4.88
CA ALA A 159 6.70 -0.74 4.19
C ALA A 159 7.70 0.37 3.84
N SER A 160 8.64 0.67 4.73
CA SER A 160 9.72 1.64 4.52
C SER A 160 10.70 1.18 3.44
N ALA A 161 11.12 -0.08 3.49
CA ALA A 161 11.99 -0.67 2.47
C ALA A 161 11.33 -0.64 1.09
N LEU A 162 10.03 -0.98 1.00
CA LEU A 162 9.27 -0.90 -0.23
C LEU A 162 9.15 0.54 -0.73
N ALA A 163 8.95 1.51 0.16
CA ALA A 163 8.89 2.92 -0.22
C ALA A 163 10.18 3.38 -0.91
N ILE A 164 11.33 2.97 -0.36
CA ILE A 164 12.65 3.30 -0.92
C ILE A 164 12.85 2.63 -2.29
N VAL A 165 12.62 1.32 -2.37
CA VAL A 165 12.85 0.55 -3.61
C VAL A 165 11.90 0.99 -4.73
N LEU A 166 10.60 1.07 -4.44
CA LEU A 166 9.61 1.49 -5.43
C LEU A 166 9.73 2.97 -5.78
N GLY A 167 10.06 3.83 -4.80
CA GLY A 167 10.34 5.24 -5.03
C GLY A 167 11.55 5.44 -5.94
N GLY A 168 12.65 4.72 -5.69
CA GLY A 168 13.84 4.75 -6.53
C GLY A 168 13.58 4.24 -7.95
N LEU A 169 12.87 3.12 -8.08
CA LEU A 169 12.47 2.59 -9.39
C LEU A 169 11.54 3.55 -10.14
N ALA A 170 10.65 4.24 -9.46
CA ALA A 170 9.79 5.24 -10.10
C ALA A 170 10.57 6.45 -10.63
N VAL A 171 11.66 6.84 -9.96
CA VAL A 171 12.57 7.88 -10.47
C VAL A 171 13.32 7.39 -11.71
N LEU A 172 13.83 6.16 -11.68
CA LEU A 172 14.63 5.59 -12.78
C LEU A 172 13.79 5.25 -14.01
N LEU A 173 12.62 4.66 -13.81
CA LEU A 173 11.77 4.12 -14.88
C LEU A 173 10.62 5.05 -15.27
N GLY A 174 10.35 6.10 -14.50
CA GLY A 174 9.27 7.06 -14.77
C GLY A 174 9.25 7.62 -16.20
N PRO A 175 10.39 8.09 -16.74
CA PRO A 175 10.46 8.58 -18.12
C PRO A 175 10.10 7.51 -19.15
N TRP A 176 10.59 6.29 -18.96
CA TRP A 176 10.28 5.14 -19.83
C TRP A 176 8.81 4.74 -19.77
N LEU A 177 8.21 4.71 -18.57
CA LEU A 177 6.80 4.41 -18.39
C LEU A 177 5.90 5.46 -19.03
N SER A 178 6.30 6.73 -19.00
CA SER A 178 5.57 7.82 -19.66
C SER A 178 5.62 7.71 -21.20
N ALA A 179 6.70 7.16 -21.75
CA ALA A 179 6.89 6.98 -23.19
C ALA A 179 6.13 5.77 -23.78
N LEU A 180 5.72 4.80 -22.94
CA LEU A 180 4.94 3.65 -23.40
C LEU A 180 3.56 4.10 -23.91
N ARG A 181 3.24 3.84 -25.18
CA ARG A 181 1.88 4.01 -25.75
C ARG A 181 0.88 2.94 -25.28
N ALA A 182 1.12 2.33 -24.12
CA ALA A 182 0.23 1.36 -23.52
C ALA A 182 -0.95 2.07 -22.86
N GLY A 183 -2.17 1.55 -23.05
CA GLY A 183 -3.37 2.04 -22.37
C GLY A 183 -3.30 1.90 -20.85
N LEU A 184 -4.13 2.64 -20.12
CA LEU A 184 -4.15 2.70 -18.65
C LEU A 184 -4.14 1.32 -17.99
N LEU A 185 -4.96 0.38 -18.47
CA LEU A 185 -5.05 -0.97 -17.91
C LEU A 185 -3.72 -1.72 -17.99
N ALA A 186 -3.03 -1.65 -19.12
CA ALA A 186 -1.72 -2.30 -19.29
C ALA A 186 -0.69 -1.71 -18.32
N ARG A 187 -0.70 -0.38 -18.11
CA ARG A 187 0.19 0.27 -17.14
C ARG A 187 -0.10 -0.16 -15.70
N ILE A 188 -1.39 -0.27 -15.34
CA ILE A 188 -1.81 -0.78 -14.03
C ILE A 188 -1.32 -2.23 -13.84
N VAL A 189 -1.55 -3.11 -14.82
CA VAL A 189 -1.13 -4.51 -14.74
C VAL A 189 0.38 -4.63 -14.58
N VAL A 190 1.17 -3.93 -15.40
CA VAL A 190 2.63 -3.93 -15.29
C VAL A 190 3.09 -3.41 -13.93
N ALA A 191 2.49 -2.31 -13.45
CA ALA A 191 2.83 -1.74 -12.15
C ALA A 191 2.52 -2.72 -11.00
N LEU A 192 1.38 -3.41 -11.04
CA LEU A 192 1.00 -4.41 -10.05
C LEU A 192 1.93 -5.64 -10.08
N LEU A 193 2.29 -6.13 -11.27
CA LEU A 193 3.22 -7.25 -11.42
C LEU A 193 4.61 -6.90 -10.88
N ALA A 194 5.14 -5.73 -11.25
CA ALA A 194 6.41 -5.24 -10.74
C ALA A 194 6.38 -5.09 -9.21
N THR A 195 5.31 -4.50 -8.67
CA THR A 195 5.12 -4.36 -7.22
C THR A 195 5.10 -5.72 -6.53
N GLY A 196 4.41 -6.71 -7.10
CA GLY A 196 4.37 -8.07 -6.57
C GLY A 196 5.75 -8.73 -6.51
N LEU A 197 6.51 -8.67 -7.61
CA LEU A 197 7.87 -9.22 -7.67
C LEU A 197 8.82 -8.55 -6.68
N ILE A 198 8.78 -7.22 -6.61
CA ILE A 198 9.62 -6.43 -5.68
C ILE A 198 9.24 -6.74 -4.24
N THR A 199 7.95 -6.85 -3.94
CA THR A 199 7.49 -7.19 -2.59
C THR A 199 8.01 -8.56 -2.16
N GLY A 200 7.93 -9.57 -3.03
CA GLY A 200 8.48 -10.90 -2.78
C GLY A 200 9.99 -10.87 -2.54
N ALA A 201 10.75 -10.15 -3.38
CA ALA A 201 12.20 -10.03 -3.24
C ALA A 201 12.61 -9.30 -1.94
N VAL A 202 11.97 -8.17 -1.62
CA VAL A 202 12.23 -7.40 -0.39
C VAL A 202 11.89 -8.22 0.84
N GLN A 203 10.78 -8.96 0.82
CA GLN A 203 10.40 -9.84 1.92
C GLN A 203 11.44 -10.95 2.13
N ALA A 204 11.87 -11.63 1.06
CA ALA A 204 12.89 -12.66 1.16
C ALA A 204 14.22 -12.10 1.70
N ALA A 205 14.63 -10.93 1.23
CA ALA A 205 15.84 -10.26 1.70
C ALA A 205 15.76 -9.87 3.19
N LEU A 206 14.62 -9.34 3.64
CA LEU A 206 14.41 -8.99 5.05
C LEU A 206 14.45 -10.22 5.96
N VAL A 207 13.83 -11.33 5.54
CA VAL A 207 13.87 -12.58 6.31
C VAL A 207 15.32 -13.06 6.46
N VAL A 208 16.09 -13.10 5.37
CA VAL A 208 17.51 -13.51 5.40
C VAL A 208 18.35 -12.58 6.26
N PHE A 209 18.14 -11.27 6.15
CA PHE A 209 18.92 -10.28 6.88
C PHE A 209 18.68 -10.35 8.39
N LEU A 210 17.42 -10.53 8.79
CA LEU A 210 17.07 -10.67 10.21
C LEU A 210 17.49 -12.03 10.78
N SER A 211 17.39 -13.12 10.00
CA SER A 211 17.87 -14.43 10.47
C SER A 211 19.39 -14.50 10.60
N ALA A 212 20.13 -13.79 9.75
CA ALA A 212 21.59 -13.73 9.83
C ALA A 212 22.10 -12.95 11.06
N GLY A 213 21.25 -12.12 11.68
CA GLY A 213 21.56 -11.41 12.92
C GLY A 213 21.55 -12.31 14.17
N ASP A 214 20.77 -13.40 14.14
CA ASP A 214 20.65 -14.33 15.27
C ASP A 214 21.85 -15.31 15.36
N ASP A 215 22.59 -15.50 14.25
CA ASP A 215 23.80 -16.34 14.21
C ASP A 215 25.08 -15.59 14.66
N VAL A 216 25.01 -14.27 14.82
CA VAL A 216 26.14 -13.41 15.23
C VAL A 216 26.01 -13.04 16.72
N GLY A 217 26.12 -14.04 17.58
CA GLY A 217 26.65 -13.88 18.93
C GLY A 217 25.66 -13.56 20.06
N VAL A 218 25.34 -14.59 20.83
CA VAL A 218 25.39 -14.49 22.29
C VAL A 218 26.53 -15.40 22.77
N PRO A 219 27.69 -14.86 23.19
CA PRO A 219 28.56 -15.56 24.13
C PRO A 219 27.95 -15.65 25.52
#